data_AF-A0A8T2PLG0-F1
#
_entry.id   AF-A0A8T2PLG0-F1
#
_cell.length_a   1.000
_cell.length_b   1.000
_cell.length_c   1.000
_cell.angle_alpha   90.00
_cell.angle_beta   90.00
_cell.angle_gamma   90.00
#
_symmetry.space_group_name_H-M   'P 1'
#
loop_
_entity.id
_entity.type
_entity.pdbx_description
1 polymer ?
#
loop_
_entity_poly.entity_id
_entity_poly.type
_entity_poly.pdbx_seq_one_letter_code
_entity_poly.pdbx_strand_id
1 'polypeptide(L)'
;MQAVQRATTATVTMASLGAIFGITTCLTAHARDAPNDPLNYFIGGCAAGAVLGTRTHSAMTGTTACLGLGALAMFTKIGKMEGWKITGEPKL
;
A
#
# COMPACT_ATOMS: atom_id res chain seq x y z
N MET A 1 6.38 7.64 -29.61
CA MET A 1 6.81 6.46 -28.84
C MET A 1 7.05 6.74 -27.35
N GLN A 2 7.67 7.86 -26.95
CA GLN A 2 7.96 8.16 -25.52
C GLN A 2 6.72 8.19 -24.60
N ALA A 3 5.58 8.70 -25.08
CA ALA A 3 4.35 8.73 -24.27
C ALA A 3 3.85 7.33 -23.90
N VAL A 4 3.91 6.38 -24.85
CA VAL A 4 3.53 4.98 -24.63
C VAL A 4 4.49 4.33 -23.63
N GLN A 5 5.80 4.49 -23.80
CA GLN A 5 6.78 3.96 -22.85
C GLN A 5 6.57 4.49 -21.42
N ARG A 6 6.33 5.80 -21.26
CA ARG A 6 6.04 6.39 -19.94
C ARG A 6 4.77 5.81 -19.32
N ALA A 7 3.69 5.72 -20.10
CA ALA A 7 2.45 5.12 -19.66
C ALA A 7 2.66 3.67 -19.21
N THR A 8 3.33 2.85 -20.02
CA THR A 8 3.63 1.45 -19.67
C THR A 8 4.45 1.35 -18.39
N THR A 9 5.51 2.14 -18.24
CA THR A 9 6.34 2.10 -17.02
C THR A 9 5.56 2.50 -15.77
N ALA A 10 4.69 3.50 -15.86
CA ALA A 10 3.87 3.94 -14.74
C ALA A 10 2.84 2.88 -14.35
N THR A 11 2.13 2.30 -15.32
CA THR A 11 1.13 1.24 -15.08
C THR A 11 1.77 0.01 -14.47
N VAL A 12 2.89 -0.47 -15.02
CA VAL A 12 3.59 -1.65 -14.50
C VAL A 12 4.10 -1.40 -13.08
N THR A 13 4.57 -0.19 -12.79
CA THR A 13 5.01 0.19 -11.44
C THR A 13 3.83 0.10 -10.47
N MET A 14 2.72 0.78 -10.76
CA MET A 14 1.53 0.76 -9.90
C MET A 14 0.95 -0.66 -9.72
N ALA A 15 0.91 -1.47 -10.78
CA ALA A 15 0.48 -2.86 -10.70
C ALA A 15 1.38 -3.68 -9.78
N SER A 16 2.71 -3.50 -9.87
CA SER A 16 3.65 -4.19 -8.99
C SER A 16 3.51 -3.79 -7.53
N LEU A 17 3.23 -2.51 -7.24
CA LEU A 17 2.98 -2.05 -5.86
C LEU A 17 1.73 -2.73 -5.27
N GLY A 18 0.64 -2.79 -6.03
CA GLY A 18 -0.60 -3.45 -5.59
C GLY A 18 -0.42 -4.95 -5.38
N ALA A 19 0.29 -5.64 -6.28
CA ALA A 19 0.59 -7.06 -6.14
C ALA A 19 1.42 -7.34 -4.88
N ILE A 20 2.48 -6.57 -4.64
CA ILE A 20 3.35 -6.75 -3.47
C ILE A 20 2.61 -6.43 -2.19
N PHE A 21 1.84 -5.33 -2.15
CA PHE A 21 0.98 -5.00 -1.03
C PHE A 21 0.01 -6.15 -0.69
N GLY A 22 -0.66 -6.71 -1.71
CA GLY A 22 -1.61 -7.80 -1.54
C GLY A 22 -0.98 -9.08 -0.98
N ILE A 23 0.09 -9.57 -1.62
CA ILE A 23 0.74 -10.81 -1.18
C ILE A 23 1.36 -10.66 0.20
N THR A 24 2.00 -9.53 0.50
CA THR A 24 2.67 -9.31 1.79
C THR A 24 1.67 -9.15 2.91
N THR A 25 0.57 -8.42 2.70
CA THR A 25 -0.50 -8.30 3.69
C THR A 25 -1.14 -9.66 3.96
N CYS A 26 -1.38 -10.46 2.91
CA CYS A 26 -1.95 -11.80 3.04
C CYS A 26 -0.99 -12.74 3.79
N LEU A 27 0.28 -12.79 3.39
CA LEU A 27 1.30 -13.62 4.05
C LEU A 27 1.47 -13.21 5.52
N THR A 28 1.49 -11.92 5.80
CA THR A 28 1.68 -11.42 7.16
C THR A 28 0.47 -11.76 8.03
N ALA A 29 -0.75 -11.68 7.48
CA ALA A 29 -1.95 -12.12 8.18
C ALA A 29 -1.93 -13.62 8.51
N HIS A 30 -1.44 -14.47 7.59
CA HIS A 30 -1.27 -15.90 7.83
C HIS A 30 -0.14 -16.21 8.81
N ALA A 31 0.98 -15.48 8.74
CA ALA A 31 2.14 -15.72 9.59
C ALA A 31 1.93 -15.31 11.05
N ARG A 32 1.00 -14.38 11.31
CA ARG A 32 0.70 -13.87 12.67
C ARG A 32 -0.58 -14.43 13.27
N ASP A 33 -1.38 -15.22 12.54
CA ASP A 33 -2.72 -15.68 12.93
C ASP A 33 -3.66 -14.56 13.44
N ALA A 34 -3.31 -13.31 13.16
CA ALA A 34 -3.96 -12.12 13.69
C ALA A 34 -4.43 -11.23 12.52
N PRO A 35 -5.59 -11.54 11.91
CA PRO A 35 -6.05 -10.87 10.69
C PRO A 35 -6.50 -9.41 10.91
N ASN A 36 -6.68 -9.00 12.16
CA ASN A 36 -7.23 -7.68 12.51
C ASN A 36 -6.17 -6.64 12.87
N ASP A 37 -4.89 -7.03 12.97
CA ASP A 37 -3.87 -6.07 13.36
C ASP A 37 -3.55 -5.06 12.24
N PRO A 38 -3.66 -3.74 12.52
CA PRO A 38 -3.29 -2.69 11.58
C PRO A 38 -1.82 -2.76 11.14
N LEU A 39 -0.97 -3.39 11.96
CA LEU A 39 0.45 -3.62 11.70
C LEU A 39 0.70 -4.49 10.46
N ASN A 40 -0.21 -5.39 10.11
CA ASN A 40 -0.02 -6.26 8.93
C ASN A 40 -0.19 -5.45 7.62
N TYR A 41 -1.08 -4.46 7.64
CA TYR A 41 -1.26 -3.53 6.52
C TYR A 41 -0.12 -2.50 6.44
N PHE A 42 0.47 -2.13 7.57
CA PHE A 42 1.68 -1.30 7.61
C PHE A 42 2.88 -2.01 6.96
N ILE A 43 3.10 -3.29 7.27
CA ILE A 43 4.18 -4.10 6.67
C ILE A 43 3.99 -4.22 5.15
N GLY A 44 2.75 -4.45 4.70
CA GLY A 44 2.45 -4.50 3.27
C GLY A 44 2.69 -3.15 2.57
N GLY A 45 2.31 -2.04 3.20
CA GLY A 45 2.56 -0.69 2.70
C GLY A 45 4.04 -0.35 2.64
N CYS A 46 4.83 -0.80 3.62
CA CYS A 46 6.28 -0.63 3.63
C CYS A 46 7.00 -1.50 2.59
N ALA A 47 6.55 -2.74 2.36
CA ALA A 47 7.08 -3.58 1.31
C ALA A 47 6.81 -2.98 -0.08
N ALA A 48 5.61 -2.47 -0.32
CA ALA A 48 5.29 -1.73 -1.54
C ALA A 48 6.13 -0.45 -1.66
N GLY A 49 6.25 0.34 -0.60
CA GLY A 49 7.07 1.56 -0.58
C GLY A 49 8.56 1.32 -0.84
N ALA A 50 9.12 0.22 -0.31
CA ALA A 50 10.48 -0.20 -0.61
C ALA A 50 10.66 -0.53 -2.09
N VAL A 51 9.70 -1.22 -2.71
CA VAL A 51 9.74 -1.55 -4.14
C VAL A 51 9.62 -0.29 -5.00
N LEU A 52 8.81 0.69 -4.60
CA LEU A 52 8.79 1.99 -5.25
C LEU A 52 10.16 2.67 -5.19
N GLY A 53 10.84 2.60 -4.05
CA GLY A 53 12.21 3.10 -3.87
C GLY A 53 13.24 2.41 -4.77
N THR A 54 13.10 1.09 -4.99
CA THR A 54 13.95 0.37 -5.96
C THR A 54 13.71 0.80 -7.39
N ARG A 55 12.45 1.09 -7.76
CA ARG A 55 12.07 1.56 -9.09
C ARG A 55 12.56 2.98 -9.38
N THR A 56 12.57 3.85 -8.37
CA THR A 56 13.06 5.24 -8.48
C THR A 56 14.55 5.36 -8.20
N HIS A 57 15.24 4.26 -7.90
CA HIS A 57 16.66 4.22 -7.50
C HIS A 57 17.01 5.18 -6.36
N SER A 58 16.09 5.40 -5.42
CA SER A 58 16.31 6.34 -4.31
C SER A 58 15.80 5.79 -2.98
N ALA A 59 16.75 5.65 -2.04
CA ALA A 59 16.50 5.19 -0.68
C ALA A 59 15.59 6.17 0.09
N MET A 60 15.74 7.48 -0.16
CA MET A 60 14.91 8.51 0.46
C MET A 60 13.45 8.41 0.01
N THR A 61 13.20 8.14 -1.28
CA THR A 61 11.83 7.88 -1.75
C THR A 61 11.28 6.56 -1.21
N GLY A 62 12.12 5.54 -0.99
CA GLY A 62 11.70 4.28 -0.40
C GLY A 62 11.26 4.40 1.06
N THR A 63 12.01 5.12 1.89
CA THR A 63 11.67 5.31 3.31
C THR A 63 10.45 6.20 3.50
N THR A 64 10.37 7.31 2.75
CA THR A 64 9.19 8.19 2.77
C THR A 64 7.95 7.49 2.24
N ALA A 65 8.07 6.68 1.17
CA ALA A 65 6.96 5.89 0.66
C ALA A 65 6.53 4.77 1.61
N CYS A 66 7.47 4.12 2.32
CA CYS A 66 7.13 3.12 3.32
C CYS A 66 6.33 3.72 4.47
N LEU A 67 6.78 4.86 5.02
CA LEU A 67 6.04 5.54 6.08
C LEU A 67 4.70 6.09 5.58
N GLY A 68 4.67 6.71 4.40
CA GLY A 68 3.46 7.29 3.82
C GLY A 68 2.41 6.23 3.46
N LEU A 69 2.78 5.25 2.62
CA LEU A 69 1.88 4.18 2.20
C LEU A 69 1.56 3.22 3.35
N GLY A 70 2.52 2.95 4.23
CA GLY A 70 2.33 2.13 5.43
C GLY A 70 1.32 2.76 6.40
N ALA A 71 1.48 4.05 6.71
CA ALA A 71 0.53 4.77 7.56
C ALA A 71 -0.85 4.83 6.91
N LEU A 72 -0.94 5.17 5.62
CA LEU A 72 -2.22 5.18 4.89
C LEU A 72 -2.89 3.80 4.94
N ALA A 73 -2.17 2.72 4.65
CA ALA A 73 -2.71 1.36 4.72
C ALA A 73 -3.20 0.99 6.13
N MET A 74 -2.43 1.36 7.16
CA MET A 74 -2.82 1.18 8.56
C MET A 74 -4.12 1.93 8.87
N PHE A 75 -4.22 3.21 8.49
CA PHE A 75 -5.43 4.02 8.68
C PHE A 75 -6.62 3.48 7.88
N THR A 76 -6.43 2.95 6.66
CA THR A 76 -7.53 2.34 5.93
C THR A 76 -8.09 1.10 6.63
N LYS A 77 -7.22 0.30 7.27
CA LYS A 77 -7.68 -0.85 8.05
C LYS A 77 -8.38 -0.42 9.34
N ILE A 78 -7.84 0.56 10.06
CA ILE A 78 -8.50 1.14 11.25
C ILE A 78 -9.85 1.74 10.88
N GLY A 79 -9.93 2.54 9.81
CA GLY A 79 -11.19 3.10 9.33
C GLY A 79 -12.21 2.03 8.91
N LYS A 80 -11.75 0.90 8.35
CA LYS A 80 -12.64 -0.24 8.06
C LYS A 80 -13.13 -0.94 9.33
N MET A 81 -12.30 -1.05 10.37
CA MET A 81 -12.66 -1.63 11.67
C MET A 81 -13.60 -0.71 12.46
N GLU A 82 -13.38 0.61 12.41
CA GLU A 82 -14.19 1.64 13.07
C GLU A 82 -15.42 2.07 12.26
N GLY A 83 -15.60 1.55 11.04
CA GLY A 83 -16.75 1.86 10.20
C GLY A 83 -16.78 3.29 9.64
N TRP A 84 -15.61 3.92 9.47
CA TRP A 84 -15.50 5.25 8.86
C TRP A 84 -16.08 5.22 7.43
N LYS A 85 -17.19 5.94 7.24
CA LYS A 85 -17.81 6.12 5.93
C LYS A 85 -17.14 7.29 5.20
N ILE A 86 -16.12 7.00 4.39
CA ILE A 86 -15.47 8.00 3.50
C ILE A 86 -16.46 8.48 2.43
N THR A 87 -17.40 7.61 2.04
CA THR A 87 -18.50 7.93 1.11
C THR A 87 -19.74 7.25 1.65
N GLY A 88 -20.49 7.97 2.49
CA GLY A 88 -21.77 7.51 3.03
C GLY A 88 -22.91 8.34 2.48
N GLU A 89 -24.10 7.75 2.37
CA GLU A 89 -25.32 8.52 2.11
C GLU A 89 -25.41 9.72 3.06
N PRO A 90 -25.72 10.92 2.55
CA PRO A 90 -25.87 12.09 3.40
C PRO A 90 -26.94 11.77 4.44
N LYS A 91 -26.54 11.71 5.71
CA LYS A 91 -27.50 11.66 6.81
C LYS A 91 -28.13 13.05 6.88
N LEU A 92 -29.40 13.10 6.50
CA LEU A 92 -30.34 14.16 6.86
C LEU A 92 -30.56 14.14 8.38
#